data_AF-A0A945CP15-F1
#
_entry.id   AF-A0A945CP15-F1
#
_cell.length_a   1.000
_cell.length_b   1.000
_cell.length_c   1.000
_cell.angle_alpha   90.00
_cell.angle_beta   90.00
_cell.angle_gamma   90.00
#
_symmetry.space_group_name_H-M   'P 1'
#
loop_
_entity.id
_entity.type
_entity.pdbx_description
1 polymer ?
#
loop_
_entity_poly.entity_id
_entity_poly.type
_entity_poly.pdbx_seq_one_letter_code
_entity_poly.pdbx_strand_id
1 'polypeptide(L)'
;MPFYELSEFIKLSAVLNYQLCAIPKNWDGVVSVMLGDHTVRPAEKAILKRTCEYLYHAYGERKRLVGPLSVLHPLRGTAMLAQASERSSFLDLMVALLHDLFEDIEPERVEKGSRSPLEKALEEIVEGMKPDDQWYLIERVGWLTKRKGEAYYPYIGRLLDHARGTPEIVRVKLADRLDNTLDMRMDMMDSLEDIDGFEAVFQILSGRFRRSSRPEILHPPVGIFNGADRLYQLFKDSVLMSLIRQKEAGKEDEVVCTIFAQLAGAGMREAQRIVLHIVEHHLPADIDLRALVLDTLDYIHQGGIDRVTGTALGHSLDGLFVSYFDDPSKVVRKEKLASLYCNKKLMIRAALAFIAIFLSFRDDPDFYIRGVSEEGVRPDG
;
A
#
# COMPACT_ATOMS: atom_id res chain seq x y z
N MET A 1 -2.49 15.73 -11.06
CA MET A 1 -3.69 15.20 -10.39
C MET A 1 -3.26 14.19 -9.34
N PRO A 2 -4.00 14.01 -8.23
CA PRO A 2 -3.57 13.11 -7.17
C PRO A 2 -3.73 11.62 -7.56
N PHE A 3 -2.74 10.78 -7.27
CA PHE A 3 -2.74 9.34 -7.61
C PHE A 3 -3.54 8.44 -6.67
N TYR A 4 -4.27 9.01 -5.70
CA TYR A 4 -5.15 8.23 -4.82
C TYR A 4 -6.48 7.82 -5.48
N GLU A 5 -6.70 8.23 -6.74
CA GLU A 5 -7.78 7.75 -7.58
C GLU A 5 -7.43 6.39 -8.20
N LEU A 6 -8.27 5.39 -7.96
CA LEU A 6 -8.08 4.04 -8.51
C LEU A 6 -8.07 4.04 -10.05
N SER A 7 -8.83 4.92 -10.68
CA SER A 7 -8.89 5.05 -12.14
C SER A 7 -7.56 5.53 -12.74
N GLU A 8 -6.89 6.50 -12.12
CA GLU A 8 -5.56 6.96 -12.54
C GLU A 8 -4.50 5.86 -12.34
N PHE A 9 -4.58 5.12 -11.24
CA PHE A 9 -3.74 3.96 -11.01
C PHE A 9 -3.90 2.87 -12.08
N ILE A 10 -5.15 2.51 -12.41
CA ILE A 10 -5.44 1.52 -13.44
C ILE A 10 -4.92 1.99 -14.81
N LYS A 11 -5.11 3.28 -15.15
CA LYS A 11 -4.55 3.86 -16.39
C LYS A 11 -3.03 3.73 -16.43
N LEU A 12 -2.33 4.11 -15.37
CA LEU A 12 -0.87 3.96 -15.27
C LEU A 12 -0.46 2.50 -15.47
N SER A 13 -1.09 1.57 -14.74
CA SER A 13 -0.80 0.14 -14.84
C SER A 13 -1.05 -0.40 -16.26
N ALA A 14 -2.14 0.02 -16.90
CA ALA A 14 -2.49 -0.40 -18.25
C ALA A 14 -1.49 0.13 -19.30
N VAL A 15 -1.11 1.41 -19.19
CA VAL A 15 -0.13 2.01 -20.11
C VAL A 15 1.24 1.35 -19.97
N LEU A 16 1.73 1.14 -18.74
CA LEU A 16 2.99 0.41 -18.51
C LEU A 16 2.92 -1.02 -19.06
N ASN A 17 1.83 -1.74 -18.79
CA ASN A 17 1.64 -3.09 -19.30
C ASN A 17 1.63 -3.13 -20.84
N TYR A 18 0.99 -2.16 -21.49
CA TYR A 18 0.98 -2.03 -22.94
C TYR A 18 2.41 -1.86 -23.51
N GLN A 19 3.24 -1.03 -22.88
CA GLN A 19 4.64 -0.87 -23.29
C GLN A 19 5.46 -2.16 -23.11
N LEU A 20 5.22 -2.92 -22.03
CA LEU A 20 5.91 -4.19 -21.76
C LEU A 20 5.52 -5.32 -22.72
N CYS A 21 4.28 -5.28 -23.25
CA CYS A 21 3.79 -6.23 -24.25
C CYS A 21 4.21 -5.91 -25.70
N ALA A 22 4.77 -4.72 -25.96
CA ALA A 22 5.17 -4.32 -27.31
C ALA A 22 6.31 -5.19 -27.86
N ILE A 23 6.29 -5.45 -29.18
CA ILE A 23 7.34 -6.18 -29.90
C ILE A 23 7.79 -5.34 -31.10
N PRO A 24 9.06 -4.87 -31.13
CA PRO A 24 10.04 -4.92 -30.05
C PRO A 24 9.62 -4.09 -28.83
N LYS A 25 10.18 -4.38 -27.66
CA LYS A 25 9.88 -3.65 -26.42
C LYS A 25 10.34 -2.19 -26.53
N ASN A 26 9.47 -1.27 -26.14
CA ASN A 26 9.77 0.16 -26.16
C ASN A 26 10.20 0.65 -24.77
N TRP A 27 11.48 0.43 -24.42
CA TRP A 27 12.04 0.87 -23.14
C TRP A 27 12.04 2.39 -22.98
N ASP A 28 12.14 3.15 -24.08
CA ASP A 28 11.92 4.60 -24.05
C ASP A 28 10.51 4.95 -23.60
N GLY A 29 9.50 4.24 -24.09
CA GLY A 29 8.12 4.38 -23.68
C GLY A 29 7.93 4.07 -22.20
N VAL A 30 8.47 2.95 -21.70
CA VAL A 30 8.40 2.57 -20.27
C VAL A 30 8.98 3.67 -19.39
N VAL A 31 10.21 4.13 -19.67
CA VAL A 31 10.87 5.17 -18.88
C VAL A 31 10.14 6.51 -19.00
N SER A 32 9.60 6.85 -20.16
CA SER A 32 8.86 8.11 -20.34
C SER A 32 7.54 8.11 -19.55
N VAL A 33 6.82 6.99 -19.52
CA VAL A 33 5.61 6.84 -18.69
C VAL A 33 5.95 6.92 -17.21
N MET A 34 7.05 6.27 -16.79
CA MET A 34 7.51 6.30 -15.40
C MET A 34 7.97 7.70 -14.95
N LEU A 35 8.63 8.46 -15.82
CA LEU A 35 9.10 9.81 -15.49
C LEU A 35 8.02 10.88 -15.64
N GLY A 36 6.96 10.65 -16.41
CA GLY A 36 5.98 11.69 -16.74
C GLY A 36 6.67 12.92 -17.37
N ASP A 37 6.47 14.09 -16.77
CA ASP A 37 7.07 15.36 -17.23
C ASP A 37 8.51 15.57 -16.74
N HIS A 38 9.05 14.67 -15.90
CA HIS A 38 10.39 14.81 -15.38
C HIS A 38 11.46 14.49 -16.43
N THR A 39 12.56 15.23 -16.36
CA THR A 39 13.71 15.03 -17.24
C THR A 39 14.90 14.52 -16.44
N VAL A 40 15.63 13.59 -17.04
CA VAL A 40 16.90 13.05 -16.53
C VAL A 40 17.95 13.19 -17.62
N ARG A 41 19.24 13.15 -17.25
CA ARG A 41 20.33 13.26 -18.22
C ARG A 41 20.32 12.05 -19.16
N PRO A 42 20.78 12.17 -20.42
CA PRO A 42 20.76 11.05 -21.37
C PRO A 42 21.47 9.78 -20.85
N ALA A 43 22.58 9.94 -20.11
CA ALA A 43 23.29 8.83 -19.48
C ALA A 43 22.45 8.12 -18.41
N GLU A 44 21.76 8.89 -17.55
CA GLU A 44 20.85 8.36 -16.53
C GLU A 44 19.65 7.66 -17.17
N LYS A 45 19.07 8.26 -18.22
CA LYS A 45 17.99 7.62 -18.99
C LYS A 45 18.41 6.25 -19.52
N ALA A 46 19.65 6.12 -20.00
CA ALA A 46 20.16 4.85 -20.49
C ALA A 46 20.27 3.80 -19.37
N ILE A 47 20.70 4.20 -18.17
CA ILE A 47 20.76 3.32 -16.99
C ILE A 47 19.35 2.91 -16.54
N LEU A 48 18.39 3.84 -16.50
CA LEU A 48 16.99 3.53 -16.18
C LEU A 48 16.40 2.51 -17.16
N LYS A 49 16.62 2.66 -18.46
CA LYS A 49 16.16 1.68 -19.46
C LYS A 49 16.73 0.28 -19.20
N ARG A 50 18.05 0.19 -18.98
CA ARG A 50 18.71 -1.09 -18.65
C ARG A 50 18.16 -1.69 -17.36
N THR A 51 17.83 -0.86 -16.38
CA THR A 51 17.24 -1.29 -15.11
C THR A 51 15.83 -1.82 -15.29
N CYS A 52 14.99 -1.15 -16.08
CA CYS A 52 13.65 -1.65 -16.44
C CYS A 52 13.73 -2.99 -17.20
N GLU A 53 14.70 -3.12 -18.11
CA GLU A 53 14.96 -4.36 -18.85
C GLU A 53 15.44 -5.48 -17.93
N TYR A 54 16.39 -5.19 -17.04
CA TYR A 54 16.86 -6.12 -16.01
C TYR A 54 15.70 -6.62 -15.15
N LEU A 55 14.87 -5.72 -14.61
CA LEU A 55 13.72 -6.08 -13.77
C LEU A 55 12.71 -6.93 -14.53
N TYR A 56 12.44 -6.61 -15.81
CA TYR A 56 11.57 -7.43 -16.65
C TYR A 56 12.09 -8.86 -16.77
N HIS A 57 13.39 -9.05 -16.93
CA HIS A 57 13.99 -10.39 -17.00
C HIS A 57 14.09 -11.08 -15.64
N ALA A 58 14.44 -10.34 -14.58
CA ALA A 58 14.58 -10.88 -13.23
C ALA A 58 13.25 -11.35 -12.64
N TYR A 59 12.17 -10.59 -12.89
CA TYR A 59 10.82 -11.03 -12.56
C TYR A 59 10.27 -12.05 -13.57
N GLY A 60 10.69 -11.99 -14.83
CA GLY A 60 10.28 -12.93 -15.88
C GLY A 60 8.75 -13.01 -16.04
N GLU A 61 8.22 -14.22 -16.07
CA GLU A 61 6.76 -14.46 -16.15
C GLU A 61 6.05 -14.42 -14.79
N ARG A 62 6.76 -14.04 -13.70
CA ARG A 62 6.15 -13.95 -12.37
C ARG A 62 5.02 -12.92 -12.39
N LYS A 63 3.90 -13.32 -11.81
CA LYS A 63 2.72 -12.48 -11.64
C LYS A 63 2.54 -12.16 -10.17
N ARG A 64 2.06 -10.96 -9.88
CA ARG A 64 1.54 -10.62 -8.55
C ARG A 64 0.33 -11.49 -8.26
N LEU A 65 -0.01 -11.56 -6.97
CA LEU A 65 -1.14 -12.35 -6.52
C LEU A 65 -2.41 -11.94 -7.29
N VAL A 66 -2.68 -10.65 -7.45
CA VAL A 66 -3.85 -10.08 -8.15
C VAL A 66 -3.80 -10.16 -9.69
N GLY A 67 -2.76 -10.75 -10.29
CA GLY A 67 -2.71 -11.09 -11.72
C GLY A 67 -1.70 -10.33 -12.62
N PRO A 68 -1.43 -9.02 -12.45
CA PRO A 68 -0.45 -8.29 -13.26
C PRO A 68 0.96 -8.86 -13.15
N LEU A 69 1.82 -8.59 -14.13
CA LEU A 69 3.24 -8.95 -14.07
C LEU A 69 3.89 -8.28 -12.85
N SER A 70 4.72 -9.03 -12.11
CA SER A 70 5.36 -8.53 -10.89
C SER A 70 6.25 -7.30 -11.14
N VAL A 71 6.87 -7.22 -12.32
CA VAL A 71 7.66 -6.04 -12.74
C VAL A 71 6.86 -4.73 -12.73
N LEU A 72 5.53 -4.77 -12.85
CA LEU A 72 4.71 -3.55 -12.81
C LEU A 72 4.78 -2.85 -11.45
N HIS A 73 4.96 -3.59 -10.35
CA HIS A 73 5.02 -3.02 -9.00
C HIS A 73 6.15 -1.98 -8.85
N PRO A 74 7.44 -2.31 -9.06
CA PRO A 74 8.51 -1.33 -8.96
C PRO A 74 8.37 -0.20 -9.99
N LEU A 75 7.84 -0.47 -11.19
CA LEU A 75 7.62 0.57 -12.20
C LEU A 75 6.56 1.59 -11.78
N ARG A 76 5.42 1.13 -11.24
CA ARG A 76 4.34 2.00 -10.76
C ARG A 76 4.73 2.75 -9.50
N GLY A 77 5.36 2.09 -8.54
CA GLY A 77 5.88 2.76 -7.34
C GLY A 77 6.87 3.87 -7.69
N THR A 78 7.77 3.63 -8.65
CA THR A 78 8.69 4.66 -9.15
C THR A 78 7.96 5.80 -9.85
N ALA A 79 6.93 5.52 -10.64
CA ALA A 79 6.13 6.55 -11.31
C ALA A 79 5.36 7.43 -10.30
N MET A 80 4.77 6.82 -9.27
CA MET A 80 4.11 7.53 -8.17
C MET A 80 5.08 8.43 -7.41
N LEU A 81 6.28 7.93 -7.11
CA LEU A 81 7.34 8.71 -6.47
C LEU A 81 7.76 9.89 -7.33
N ALA A 82 7.98 9.65 -8.63
CA ALA A 82 8.39 10.67 -9.57
C ALA A 82 7.38 11.82 -9.60
N GLN A 83 6.10 11.49 -9.75
CA GLN A 83 5.03 12.47 -9.83
C GLN A 83 4.78 13.24 -8.52
N ALA A 84 5.04 12.61 -7.36
CA ALA A 84 4.92 13.29 -6.07
C ALA A 84 6.07 14.28 -5.81
N SER A 85 7.12 14.24 -6.63
CA SER A 85 8.30 15.09 -6.51
C SER A 85 8.30 16.17 -7.59
N GLU A 86 8.69 17.41 -7.30
CA GLU A 86 8.90 18.41 -8.38
C GLU A 86 10.13 18.07 -9.23
N ARG A 87 11.14 17.45 -8.60
CA ARG A 87 12.36 16.97 -9.26
C ARG A 87 12.74 15.61 -8.69
N SER A 88 12.69 14.60 -9.53
CA SER A 88 13.11 13.25 -9.17
C SER A 88 14.62 13.11 -9.24
N SER A 89 15.24 12.82 -8.10
CA SER A 89 16.66 12.40 -8.07
C SER A 89 16.82 11.09 -8.82
N PHE A 90 17.85 10.99 -9.67
CA PHE A 90 18.18 9.74 -10.35
C PHE A 90 18.39 8.59 -9.36
N LEU A 91 19.07 8.86 -8.24
CA LEU A 91 19.29 7.87 -7.19
C LEU A 91 17.97 7.40 -6.56
N ASP A 92 17.02 8.30 -6.30
CA ASP A 92 15.73 7.95 -5.69
C ASP A 92 14.90 7.08 -6.64
N LEU A 93 14.93 7.38 -7.95
CA LEU A 93 14.30 6.54 -8.98
C LEU A 93 14.92 5.14 -9.02
N MET A 94 16.25 5.04 -8.93
CA MET A 94 16.95 3.76 -8.89
C MET A 94 16.63 2.96 -7.62
N VAL A 95 16.57 3.62 -6.46
CA VAL A 95 16.18 2.99 -5.19
C VAL A 95 14.73 2.50 -5.27
N ALA A 96 13.81 3.29 -5.83
CA ALA A 96 12.42 2.88 -6.01
C ALA A 96 12.26 1.68 -6.97
N LEU A 97 13.00 1.66 -8.07
CA LEU A 97 12.99 0.54 -9.01
C LEU A 97 13.51 -0.77 -8.39
N LEU A 98 14.50 -0.65 -7.50
CA LEU A 98 15.22 -1.80 -6.93
C LEU A 98 14.83 -2.09 -5.48
N HIS A 99 13.79 -1.47 -4.92
CA HIS A 99 13.47 -1.55 -3.49
C HIS A 99 13.22 -2.99 -2.99
N ASP A 100 12.62 -3.83 -3.85
CA ASP A 100 12.32 -5.24 -3.56
C ASP A 100 13.40 -6.22 -4.07
N LEU A 101 14.53 -5.73 -4.59
CA LEU A 101 15.58 -6.55 -5.21
C LEU A 101 16.02 -7.71 -4.32
N PHE A 102 16.30 -7.44 -3.04
CA PHE A 102 16.78 -8.46 -2.11
C PHE A 102 15.66 -9.30 -1.46
N GLU A 103 14.39 -8.94 -1.65
CA GLU A 103 13.24 -9.72 -1.18
C GLU A 103 12.74 -10.71 -2.24
N ASP A 104 12.63 -10.25 -3.48
CA ASP A 104 11.96 -10.98 -4.57
C ASP A 104 12.93 -11.73 -5.49
N ILE A 105 14.14 -11.19 -5.69
CA ILE A 105 15.10 -11.72 -6.66
C ILE A 105 16.17 -12.48 -5.88
N GLU A 106 15.94 -13.79 -5.70
CA GLU A 106 17.00 -14.66 -5.19
C GLU A 106 18.13 -14.73 -6.22
N PRO A 107 19.40 -14.58 -5.81
CA PRO A 107 20.53 -14.84 -6.69
C PRO A 107 20.43 -16.30 -7.16
N GLU A 108 20.41 -16.50 -8.48
CA GLU A 108 20.41 -17.84 -9.06
C GLU A 108 21.61 -18.61 -8.49
N ARG A 109 21.35 -19.72 -7.81
CA ARG A 109 22.42 -20.62 -7.38
C ARG A 109 23.00 -21.30 -8.62
N VAL A 110 23.97 -20.66 -9.27
CA VAL A 110 24.71 -21.28 -10.36
C VAL A 110 25.67 -22.31 -9.75
N GLU A 111 25.53 -23.57 -10.14
CA GLU A 111 26.53 -24.59 -9.86
C GLU A 111 27.86 -24.16 -10.50
N LYS A 112 28.91 -24.03 -9.68
CA LYS A 112 30.33 -23.86 -10.06
C LYS A 112 30.68 -22.52 -10.73
N GLY A 113 30.95 -21.52 -9.89
CA GLY A 113 32.00 -20.50 -10.14
C GLY A 113 31.78 -19.48 -11.28
N SER A 114 30.71 -19.57 -12.06
CA SER A 114 30.33 -18.53 -13.04
C SER A 114 29.12 -17.74 -12.55
N ARG A 115 29.19 -16.40 -12.63
CA ARG A 115 28.07 -15.50 -12.32
C ARG A 115 26.93 -15.69 -13.32
N SER A 116 25.68 -15.56 -12.86
CA SER A 116 24.53 -15.63 -13.76
C SER A 116 24.48 -14.41 -14.70
N PRO A 117 23.83 -14.51 -15.87
CA PRO A 117 23.62 -13.35 -16.75
C PRO A 117 22.90 -12.19 -16.06
N LEU A 118 21.99 -12.47 -15.12
CA LEU A 118 21.27 -11.46 -14.34
C LEU A 118 22.19 -10.76 -13.33
N GLU A 119 23.05 -11.50 -12.63
CA GLU A 119 24.04 -10.91 -11.72
C GLU A 119 24.97 -9.95 -12.48
N LYS A 120 25.47 -10.38 -13.65
CA LYS A 120 26.30 -9.54 -14.50
C LYS A 120 25.57 -8.29 -14.98
N ALA A 121 24.31 -8.41 -15.38
CA ALA A 121 23.51 -7.26 -15.81
C ALA A 121 23.30 -6.24 -14.69
N LEU A 122 23.06 -6.69 -13.45
CA LEU A 122 22.95 -5.83 -12.29
C LEU A 122 24.28 -5.12 -11.98
N GLU A 123 25.40 -5.84 -12.03
CA GLU A 123 26.74 -5.26 -11.88
C GLU A 123 26.99 -4.17 -12.92
N GLU A 124 26.72 -4.43 -14.21
CA GLU A 124 26.88 -3.45 -15.29
C GLU A 124 25.98 -2.21 -15.11
N ILE A 125 24.79 -2.35 -14.53
CA ILE A 125 23.90 -1.23 -14.17
C ILE A 125 24.53 -0.38 -13.06
N VAL A 126 24.97 -1.02 -11.98
CA VAL A 126 25.55 -0.33 -10.82
C VAL A 126 26.87 0.33 -11.21
N GLU A 127 27.77 -0.36 -11.90
CA GLU A 127 29.05 0.19 -12.39
C GLU A 127 28.87 1.39 -13.33
N GLY A 128 27.73 1.48 -14.03
CA GLY A 128 27.36 2.63 -14.85
C GLY A 128 27.01 3.90 -14.07
N MET A 129 26.72 3.79 -12.77
CA MET A 129 26.40 4.92 -11.89
C MET A 129 27.68 5.58 -11.34
N LYS A 130 27.56 6.79 -10.79
CA LYS A 130 28.69 7.43 -10.10
C LYS A 130 29.07 6.61 -8.85
N PRO A 131 30.36 6.55 -8.46
CA PRO A 131 30.80 5.76 -7.31
C PRO A 131 30.03 6.06 -6.01
N ASP A 132 29.75 7.32 -5.71
CA ASP A 132 28.98 7.69 -4.52
C ASP A 132 27.54 7.19 -4.61
N ASP A 133 26.90 7.32 -5.78
CA ASP A 133 25.52 6.86 -6.00
C ASP A 133 25.41 5.33 -5.87
N GLN A 134 26.45 4.58 -6.25
CA GLN A 134 26.49 3.11 -6.09
C GLN A 134 26.40 2.71 -4.63
N TRP A 135 27.22 3.35 -3.78
CA TRP A 135 27.26 3.05 -2.35
C TRP A 135 25.91 3.36 -1.69
N TYR A 136 25.37 4.56 -1.95
CA TYR A 136 24.07 4.95 -1.40
C TYR A 136 22.92 4.09 -1.92
N LEU A 137 22.96 3.64 -3.18
CA LEU A 137 21.93 2.75 -3.73
C LEU A 137 21.85 1.45 -2.93
N ILE A 138 22.98 0.76 -2.76
CA ILE A 138 23.03 -0.52 -2.05
C ILE A 138 22.63 -0.35 -0.58
N GLU A 139 23.09 0.71 0.07
CA GLU A 139 22.75 0.99 1.46
C GLU A 139 21.23 1.23 1.63
N ARG A 140 20.65 2.11 0.80
CA ARG A 140 19.21 2.46 0.85
C ARG A 140 18.31 1.27 0.53
N VAL A 141 18.63 0.49 -0.50
CA VAL A 141 17.89 -0.74 -0.82
C VAL A 141 18.03 -1.75 0.33
N GLY A 142 19.21 -1.86 0.95
CA GLY A 142 19.42 -2.70 2.13
C GLY A 142 18.58 -2.30 3.34
N TRP A 143 18.36 -1.00 3.56
CA TRP A 143 17.45 -0.51 4.60
C TRP A 143 15.98 -0.79 4.29
N LEU A 144 15.58 -0.64 3.03
CA LEU A 144 14.24 -0.95 2.54
C LEU A 144 13.91 -2.45 2.57
N THR A 145 14.92 -3.31 2.59
CA THR A 145 14.74 -4.77 2.63
C THR A 145 14.42 -5.28 4.03
N LYS A 146 13.33 -6.01 4.15
CA LYS A 146 13.00 -6.80 5.33
C LYS A 146 13.83 -8.08 5.37
N ARG A 147 14.61 -8.27 6.43
CA ARG A 147 15.49 -9.44 6.54
C ARG A 147 14.68 -10.72 6.77
N LYS A 148 15.20 -11.85 6.29
CA LYS A 148 14.58 -13.16 6.49
C LYS A 148 14.45 -13.47 7.99
N GLY A 149 13.22 -13.66 8.46
CA GLY A 149 12.90 -13.91 9.87
C GLY A 149 12.69 -12.66 10.73
N GLU A 150 12.89 -11.45 10.18
CA GLU A 150 12.59 -10.20 10.87
C GLU A 150 11.07 -10.03 11.01
N ALA A 151 10.61 -9.53 12.16
CA ALA A 151 9.21 -9.14 12.33
C ALA A 151 8.93 -7.83 11.59
N TYR A 152 7.65 -7.53 11.32
CA TYR A 152 7.28 -6.34 10.55
C TYR A 152 7.63 -5.02 11.26
N TYR A 153 7.28 -4.89 12.54
CA TYR A 153 7.48 -3.64 13.29
C TYR A 153 8.95 -3.28 13.52
N PRO A 154 9.83 -4.21 13.93
CA PRO A 154 11.26 -3.90 14.06
C PRO A 154 11.91 -3.52 12.73
N TYR A 155 11.44 -4.11 11.62
CA TYR A 155 11.89 -3.73 10.28
C TYR A 155 11.51 -2.27 9.94
N ILE A 156 10.25 -1.88 10.16
CA ILE A 156 9.82 -0.50 9.91
C ILE A 156 10.57 0.46 10.85
N GLY A 157 10.74 0.10 12.11
CA GLY A 157 11.52 0.89 13.07
C GLY A 157 12.94 1.16 12.60
N ARG A 158 13.68 0.08 12.26
CA ARG A 158 15.03 0.14 11.69
C ARG A 158 15.09 1.00 10.43
N LEU A 159 14.13 0.87 9.52
CA LEU A 159 14.05 1.70 8.32
C LEU A 159 13.92 3.18 8.71
N LEU A 160 13.01 3.52 9.61
CA LEU A 160 12.73 4.90 10.00
C LEU A 160 13.85 5.54 10.83
N ASP A 161 14.68 4.75 11.54
CA ASP A 161 15.88 5.27 12.22
C ASP A 161 16.88 5.94 11.27
N HIS A 162 16.89 5.54 9.99
CA HIS A 162 17.73 6.14 8.97
C HIS A 162 17.11 7.37 8.28
N ALA A 163 15.83 7.68 8.56
CA ALA A 163 15.09 8.72 7.85
C ALA A 163 15.57 10.14 8.14
N ARG A 164 16.24 10.38 9.28
CA ARG A 164 16.78 11.71 9.62
C ARG A 164 17.91 12.15 8.68
N GLY A 165 18.73 11.21 8.24
CA GLY A 165 19.82 11.47 7.29
C GLY A 165 19.43 11.21 5.84
N THR A 166 18.43 10.36 5.62
CA THR A 166 18.02 9.88 4.30
C THR A 166 16.51 9.82 4.19
N PRO A 167 15.79 10.96 4.11
CA PRO A 167 14.32 10.98 4.04
C PRO A 167 13.77 10.25 2.80
N GLU A 168 14.60 10.03 1.79
CA GLU A 168 14.24 9.37 0.52
C GLU A 168 13.78 7.92 0.73
N ILE A 169 14.27 7.23 1.77
CA ILE A 169 13.79 5.88 2.09
C ILE A 169 12.31 5.88 2.52
N VAL A 170 11.86 6.95 3.19
CA VAL A 170 10.46 7.11 3.59
C VAL A 170 9.61 7.40 2.36
N ARG A 171 10.10 8.25 1.43
CA ARG A 171 9.44 8.52 0.15
C ARG A 171 9.19 7.22 -0.62
N VAL A 172 10.23 6.41 -0.79
CA VAL A 172 10.15 5.12 -1.49
C VAL A 172 9.22 4.16 -0.75
N LYS A 173 9.31 4.06 0.58
CA LYS A 173 8.46 3.14 1.34
C LYS A 173 6.98 3.52 1.28
N LEU A 174 6.67 4.81 1.30
CA LEU A 174 5.31 5.31 1.12
C LEU A 174 4.80 5.05 -0.31
N ALA A 175 5.63 5.20 -1.33
CA ALA A 175 5.25 4.91 -2.72
C ALA A 175 4.97 3.41 -2.94
N ASP A 176 5.81 2.52 -2.40
CA ASP A 176 5.58 1.07 -2.33
C ASP A 176 4.20 0.78 -1.69
N ARG A 177 3.95 1.42 -0.55
CA ARG A 177 2.72 1.19 0.22
C ARG A 177 1.49 1.69 -0.49
N LEU A 178 1.56 2.86 -1.13
CA LEU A 178 0.50 3.40 -1.98
C LEU A 178 0.19 2.47 -3.16
N ASP A 179 1.21 1.99 -3.89
CA ASP A 179 1.01 1.02 -4.97
C ASP A 179 0.28 -0.22 -4.48
N ASN A 180 0.80 -0.83 -3.41
CA ASN A 180 0.22 -2.04 -2.87
C ASN A 180 -1.22 -1.86 -2.36
N THR A 181 -1.59 -0.67 -1.90
CA THR A 181 -2.95 -0.36 -1.44
C THR A 181 -3.91 -0.19 -2.62
N LEU A 182 -3.47 0.43 -3.71
CA LEU A 182 -4.26 0.56 -4.94
C LEU A 182 -4.33 -0.75 -5.74
N ASP A 183 -3.28 -1.58 -5.69
CA ASP A 183 -3.18 -2.88 -6.37
C ASP A 183 -4.21 -3.90 -5.85
N MET A 184 -4.74 -3.74 -4.64
CA MET A 184 -5.75 -4.63 -4.03
C MET A 184 -7.05 -4.79 -4.82
N ARG A 185 -7.31 -3.91 -5.79
CA ARG A 185 -8.51 -3.90 -6.63
C ARG A 185 -8.25 -4.08 -8.12
N MET A 186 -7.01 -4.39 -8.53
CA MET A 186 -6.68 -4.61 -9.94
C MET A 186 -7.49 -5.76 -10.60
N ASP A 187 -8.02 -6.69 -9.80
CA ASP A 187 -8.81 -7.84 -10.25
C ASP A 187 -10.33 -7.58 -10.30
N MET A 188 -10.80 -6.38 -9.96
CA MET A 188 -12.23 -6.07 -9.88
C MET A 188 -12.59 -4.78 -10.63
N MET A 189 -13.75 -4.76 -11.29
CA MET A 189 -14.39 -3.50 -11.67
C MET A 189 -14.84 -2.78 -10.38
N ASP A 190 -14.52 -1.49 -10.27
CA ASP A 190 -15.01 -0.67 -9.16
C ASP A 190 -16.50 -0.39 -9.36
N SER A 191 -17.36 -1.27 -8.84
CA SER A 191 -18.82 -1.13 -8.92
C SER A 191 -19.35 0.10 -8.17
N LEU A 192 -18.47 0.83 -7.48
CA LEU A 192 -18.77 1.94 -6.59
C LEU A 192 -18.05 3.23 -7.03
N GLU A 193 -17.46 3.28 -8.23
CA GLU A 193 -16.68 4.43 -8.72
C GLU A 193 -17.48 5.75 -8.68
N ASP A 194 -18.80 5.69 -8.89
CA ASP A 194 -19.70 6.84 -8.86
C ASP A 194 -20.45 7.02 -7.52
N ILE A 195 -20.13 6.24 -6.49
CA ILE A 195 -20.82 6.29 -5.19
C ILE A 195 -19.94 7.02 -4.17
N ASP A 196 -20.40 8.18 -3.72
CA ASP A 196 -19.78 8.88 -2.60
C ASP A 196 -20.04 8.12 -1.29
N GLY A 197 -18.98 7.62 -0.66
CA GLY A 197 -19.06 6.88 0.60
C GLY A 197 -19.58 7.71 1.78
N PHE A 198 -19.27 9.02 1.83
CA PHE A 198 -19.82 9.91 2.85
C PHE A 198 -21.30 10.18 2.61
N GLU A 199 -21.68 10.39 1.35
CA GLU A 199 -23.09 10.51 0.99
C GLU A 199 -23.85 9.24 1.40
N ALA A 200 -23.31 8.06 1.10
CA ALA A 200 -23.94 6.80 1.47
C ALA A 200 -24.10 6.65 3.00
N VAL A 201 -23.07 6.96 3.78
CA VAL A 201 -23.15 6.96 5.26
C VAL A 201 -24.22 7.94 5.74
N PHE A 202 -24.28 9.15 5.18
CA PHE A 202 -25.29 10.13 5.52
C PHE A 202 -26.71 9.67 5.14
N GLN A 203 -26.88 9.05 3.98
CA GLN A 203 -28.14 8.46 3.56
C GLN A 203 -28.57 7.33 4.51
N ILE A 204 -27.63 6.51 5.01
CA ILE A 204 -27.92 5.45 5.99
C ILE A 204 -28.44 6.07 7.29
N LEU A 205 -27.75 7.09 7.81
CA LEU A 205 -28.12 7.76 9.05
C LEU A 205 -29.47 8.48 8.96
N SER A 206 -29.80 9.02 7.80
CA SER A 206 -31.07 9.71 7.53
C SER A 206 -32.23 8.79 7.16
N GLY A 207 -32.01 7.46 7.07
CA GLY A 207 -33.02 6.49 6.67
C GLY A 207 -33.42 6.58 5.20
N ARG A 208 -32.61 7.27 4.38
CA ARG A 208 -32.85 7.47 2.94
C ARG A 208 -32.03 6.52 2.07
N PHE A 209 -31.09 5.79 2.64
CA PHE A 209 -30.28 4.82 1.91
C PHE A 209 -31.17 3.75 1.30
N ARG A 210 -31.16 3.68 -0.02
CA ARG A 210 -31.79 2.60 -0.76
C ARG A 210 -30.66 1.76 -1.30
N ARG A 211 -30.64 0.47 -0.93
CA ARG A 211 -29.78 -0.50 -1.61
C ARG A 211 -30.09 -0.38 -3.10
N SER A 212 -29.03 -0.31 -3.90
CA SER A 212 -29.13 -0.18 -5.34
C SER A 212 -30.11 -1.24 -5.86
N SER A 213 -31.22 -0.81 -6.46
CA SER A 213 -32.28 -1.69 -6.97
C SER A 213 -31.83 -2.51 -8.19
N ARG A 214 -30.54 -2.46 -8.56
CA ARG A 214 -29.96 -3.10 -9.74
C ARG A 214 -29.65 -4.56 -9.41
N PRO A 215 -30.54 -5.51 -9.75
CA PRO A 215 -30.30 -6.94 -9.49
C PRO A 215 -29.21 -7.49 -10.43
N GLU A 216 -28.73 -6.66 -11.36
CA GLU A 216 -27.82 -6.99 -12.46
C GLU A 216 -26.37 -6.55 -12.21
N ILE A 217 -26.07 -5.85 -11.11
CA ILE A 217 -24.67 -5.79 -10.65
C ILE A 217 -24.39 -7.15 -10.04
N LEU A 218 -24.09 -8.11 -10.92
CA LEU A 218 -23.58 -9.42 -10.57
C LEU A 218 -22.55 -9.20 -9.47
N HIS A 219 -22.73 -9.88 -8.34
CA HIS A 219 -21.70 -9.90 -7.29
C HIS A 219 -20.37 -10.12 -8.01
N PRO A 220 -19.40 -9.19 -7.90
CA PRO A 220 -18.17 -9.31 -8.66
C PRO A 220 -17.55 -10.68 -8.38
N PRO A 221 -16.91 -11.32 -9.39
CA PRO A 221 -16.29 -12.62 -9.19
C PRO A 221 -15.38 -12.57 -7.97
N VAL A 222 -15.28 -13.71 -7.25
CA VAL A 222 -14.49 -13.78 -6.03
C VAL A 222 -13.06 -13.38 -6.35
N GLY A 223 -12.69 -12.17 -5.91
CA GLY A 223 -11.35 -11.64 -6.02
C GLY A 223 -10.38 -12.39 -5.12
N ILE A 224 -9.10 -12.17 -5.38
CA ILE A 224 -8.01 -12.83 -4.68
C ILE A 224 -7.89 -12.33 -3.23
N PHE A 225 -8.17 -11.04 -3.03
CA PHE A 225 -8.32 -10.45 -1.72
C PHE A 225 -9.80 -10.31 -1.38
N ASN A 226 -10.19 -10.87 -0.23
CA ASN A 226 -11.50 -10.58 0.34
C ASN A 226 -11.45 -9.30 1.21
N GLY A 227 -12.61 -8.85 1.71
CA GLY A 227 -12.66 -7.61 2.50
C GLY A 227 -11.82 -7.66 3.79
N ALA A 228 -11.62 -8.82 4.42
CA ALA A 228 -10.79 -8.94 5.62
C ALA A 228 -9.29 -8.83 5.29
N ASP A 229 -8.85 -9.38 4.15
CA ASP A 229 -7.48 -9.20 3.68
C ASP A 229 -7.17 -7.73 3.38
N ARG A 230 -8.15 -7.00 2.82
CA ARG A 230 -8.03 -5.56 2.56
C ARG A 230 -7.95 -4.75 3.85
N LEU A 231 -8.82 -5.04 4.83
CA LEU A 231 -8.71 -4.45 6.18
C LEU A 231 -7.34 -4.70 6.81
N TYR A 232 -6.74 -5.87 6.57
CA TYR A 232 -5.40 -6.17 7.06
C TYR A 232 -4.30 -5.33 6.38
N GLN A 233 -4.43 -4.98 5.09
CA GLN A 233 -3.49 -4.03 4.48
C GLN A 233 -3.69 -2.62 5.05
N LEU A 234 -4.93 -2.18 5.27
CA LEU A 234 -5.24 -0.89 5.91
C LEU A 234 -4.65 -0.81 7.33
N PHE A 235 -4.64 -1.92 8.07
CA PHE A 235 -3.94 -2.03 9.35
C PHE A 235 -2.43 -1.81 9.21
N LYS A 236 -1.77 -2.41 8.21
CA LYS A 236 -0.32 -2.17 8.01
C LYS A 236 -0.03 -0.72 7.66
N ASP A 237 -0.88 -0.13 6.82
CA ASP A 237 -0.75 1.28 6.43
C ASP A 237 -0.90 2.18 7.66
N SER A 238 -1.91 1.93 8.52
CA SER A 238 -2.09 2.72 9.75
C SER A 238 -0.94 2.56 10.75
N VAL A 239 -0.34 1.36 10.84
CA VAL A 239 0.88 1.12 11.63
C VAL A 239 2.05 1.92 11.08
N LEU A 240 2.34 1.81 9.78
CA LEU A 240 3.44 2.54 9.15
C LEU A 240 3.28 4.05 9.35
N MET A 241 2.09 4.58 9.07
CA MET A 241 1.79 6.00 9.18
C MET A 241 1.92 6.49 10.62
N SER A 242 1.49 5.69 11.60
CA SER A 242 1.70 6.00 13.03
C SER A 242 3.19 6.08 13.38
N LEU A 243 4.01 5.12 12.93
CA LEU A 243 5.44 5.09 13.21
C LEU A 243 6.19 6.25 12.53
N ILE A 244 5.80 6.61 11.31
CA ILE A 244 6.36 7.78 10.60
C ILE A 244 6.11 9.06 11.42
N ARG A 245 4.87 9.26 11.89
CA ARG A 245 4.51 10.44 12.70
C ARG A 245 5.24 10.45 14.05
N GLN A 246 5.28 9.32 14.76
CA GLN A 246 5.96 9.21 16.05
C GLN A 246 7.46 9.54 15.98
N LYS A 247 8.12 9.19 14.88
CA LYS A 247 9.55 9.48 14.65
C LYS A 247 9.81 10.81 13.93
N GLU A 248 8.76 11.55 13.58
CA GLU A 248 8.84 12.74 12.74
C GLU A 248 9.62 12.49 11.42
N ALA A 249 9.54 11.26 10.91
CA ALA A 249 10.34 10.80 9.78
C ALA A 249 9.88 11.47 8.49
N GLY A 250 10.66 12.44 7.99
CA GLY A 250 10.31 13.22 6.80
C GLY A 250 9.22 14.26 7.05
N LYS A 251 9.05 14.75 8.29
CA LYS A 251 8.04 15.78 8.65
C LYS A 251 8.12 17.06 7.81
N GLU A 252 9.33 17.45 7.41
CA GLU A 252 9.60 18.65 6.59
C GLU A 252 9.78 18.31 5.10
N ASP A 253 9.64 17.04 4.72
CA ASP A 253 9.83 16.58 3.35
C ASP A 253 8.49 16.63 2.59
N GLU A 254 8.38 17.56 1.64
CA GLU A 254 7.14 17.79 0.87
C GLU A 254 6.69 16.55 0.09
N VAL A 255 7.63 15.72 -0.38
CA VAL A 255 7.32 14.49 -1.13
C VAL A 255 6.75 13.44 -0.17
N VAL A 256 7.35 13.28 1.01
CA VAL A 256 6.82 12.42 2.07
C VAL A 256 5.40 12.87 2.44
N CYS A 257 5.19 14.16 2.72
CA CYS A 257 3.87 14.71 3.04
C CYS A 257 2.84 14.45 1.93
N THR A 258 3.23 14.61 0.67
CA THR A 258 2.36 14.39 -0.49
C THR A 258 1.95 12.91 -0.60
N ILE A 259 2.91 11.98 -0.57
CA ILE A 259 2.59 10.54 -0.71
C ILE A 259 1.84 10.05 0.54
N PHE A 260 2.17 10.53 1.73
CA PHE A 260 1.47 10.21 2.98
C PHE A 260 -0.02 10.60 2.89
N ALA A 261 -0.32 11.80 2.40
CA ALA A 261 -1.70 12.24 2.19
C ALA A 261 -2.43 11.41 1.12
N GLN A 262 -1.74 11.02 0.05
CA GLN A 262 -2.29 10.12 -0.97
C GLN A 262 -2.58 8.72 -0.41
N LEU A 263 -1.70 8.16 0.42
CA LEU A 263 -1.91 6.88 1.09
C LEU A 263 -3.10 6.95 2.06
N ALA A 264 -3.23 8.02 2.84
CA ALA A 264 -4.39 8.27 3.69
C ALA A 264 -5.68 8.29 2.85
N GLY A 265 -5.69 9.03 1.74
CA GLY A 265 -6.83 9.10 0.84
C GLY A 265 -7.20 7.75 0.22
N ALA A 266 -6.20 6.98 -0.24
CA ALA A 266 -6.40 5.65 -0.81
C ALA A 266 -6.96 4.67 0.23
N GLY A 267 -6.41 4.67 1.45
CA GLY A 267 -6.87 3.82 2.56
C GLY A 267 -8.30 4.16 2.99
N MET A 268 -8.65 5.44 3.07
CA MET A 268 -10.01 5.90 3.36
C MET A 268 -11.01 5.42 2.31
N ARG A 269 -10.70 5.59 1.01
CA ARG A 269 -11.58 5.12 -0.07
C ARG A 269 -11.74 3.61 -0.06
N GLU A 270 -10.66 2.88 0.19
CA GLU A 270 -10.75 1.42 0.27
C GLU A 270 -11.66 0.97 1.40
N ALA A 271 -11.56 1.61 2.57
CA ALA A 271 -12.46 1.37 3.68
C ALA A 271 -13.93 1.69 3.33
N GLN A 272 -14.20 2.81 2.65
CA GLN A 272 -15.54 3.15 2.13
C GLN A 272 -16.08 2.06 1.19
N ARG A 273 -15.26 1.59 0.25
CA ARG A 273 -15.65 0.52 -0.68
C ARG A 273 -15.95 -0.78 0.05
N ILE A 274 -15.24 -1.10 1.14
CA ILE A 274 -15.53 -2.29 1.96
C ILE A 274 -16.91 -2.16 2.61
N VAL A 275 -17.25 -1.01 3.20
CA VAL A 275 -18.58 -0.76 3.78
C VAL A 275 -19.67 -0.96 2.74
N LEU A 276 -19.56 -0.24 1.63
CA LEU A 276 -20.55 -0.25 0.54
C LEU A 276 -20.73 -1.65 -0.04
N HIS A 277 -19.64 -2.35 -0.36
CA HIS A 277 -19.70 -3.70 -0.91
C HIS A 277 -20.40 -4.69 0.04
N ILE A 278 -20.13 -4.61 1.35
CA ILE A 278 -20.81 -5.47 2.32
C ILE A 278 -22.30 -5.12 2.40
N VAL A 279 -22.64 -3.84 2.47
CA VAL A 279 -24.04 -3.37 2.58
C VAL A 279 -24.87 -3.77 1.37
N GLU A 280 -24.30 -3.67 0.16
CA GLU A 280 -25.00 -4.02 -1.08
C GLU A 280 -25.17 -5.53 -1.26
N HIS A 281 -24.12 -6.31 -1.01
CA HIS A 281 -24.08 -7.71 -1.45
C HIS A 281 -24.12 -8.77 -0.35
N HIS A 282 -23.69 -8.43 0.88
CA HIS A 282 -23.48 -9.44 1.93
C HIS A 282 -24.34 -9.25 3.16
N LEU A 283 -24.82 -8.03 3.41
CA LEU A 283 -25.55 -7.74 4.64
C LEU A 283 -27.00 -8.22 4.52
N PRO A 284 -27.49 -9.07 5.45
CA PRO A 284 -28.89 -9.47 5.47
C PRO A 284 -29.83 -8.25 5.59
N ALA A 285 -31.05 -8.37 5.07
CA ALA A 285 -32.02 -7.27 5.04
C ALA A 285 -32.59 -6.91 6.42
N ASP A 286 -32.55 -7.85 7.37
CA ASP A 286 -33.02 -7.71 8.75
C ASP A 286 -32.02 -6.99 9.68
N ILE A 287 -30.81 -6.70 9.20
CA ILE A 287 -29.84 -5.95 10.00
C ILE A 287 -30.22 -4.47 10.05
N ASP A 288 -30.35 -3.94 11.27
CA ASP A 288 -30.42 -2.50 11.51
C ASP A 288 -29.05 -1.84 11.25
N LEU A 289 -28.84 -1.50 9.98
CA LEU A 289 -27.61 -0.84 9.52
C LEU A 289 -27.45 0.55 10.14
N ARG A 290 -28.55 1.27 10.40
CA ARG A 290 -28.47 2.61 11.00
C ARG A 290 -27.96 2.52 12.43
N ALA A 291 -28.49 1.59 13.23
CA ALA A 291 -28.00 1.34 14.58
C ALA A 291 -26.52 0.91 14.57
N LEU A 292 -26.12 0.06 13.62
CA LEU A 292 -24.73 -0.39 13.46
C LEU A 292 -23.77 0.78 13.20
N VAL A 293 -24.14 1.70 12.30
CA VAL A 293 -23.34 2.88 11.99
C VAL A 293 -23.27 3.82 13.20
N LEU A 294 -24.41 4.11 13.85
CA LEU A 294 -24.44 4.99 15.03
C LEU A 294 -23.57 4.46 16.18
N ASP A 295 -23.71 3.17 16.52
CA ASP A 295 -22.88 2.48 17.52
C ASP A 295 -21.38 2.62 17.22
N THR A 296 -21.00 2.50 15.95
CA THR A 296 -19.60 2.66 15.54
C THR A 296 -19.13 4.12 15.63
N LEU A 297 -19.96 5.07 15.24
CA LEU A 297 -19.64 6.50 15.35
C LEU A 297 -19.52 6.94 16.81
N ASP A 298 -20.35 6.41 17.70
CA ASP A 298 -20.25 6.65 19.14
C ASP A 298 -18.92 6.11 19.70
N TYR A 299 -18.50 4.91 19.28
CA TYR A 299 -17.17 4.35 19.64
C TYR A 299 -16.02 5.24 19.15
N ILE A 300 -16.10 5.72 17.90
CA ILE A 300 -15.10 6.65 17.33
C ILE A 300 -15.07 7.96 18.13
N HIS A 301 -16.25 8.53 18.42
CA HIS A 301 -16.38 9.78 19.16
C HIS A 301 -15.80 9.69 20.59
N GLN A 302 -15.86 8.52 21.21
CA GLN A 302 -15.28 8.25 22.53
C GLN A 302 -13.75 8.04 22.49
N GLY A 303 -13.10 8.21 21.33
CA GLY A 303 -11.66 8.05 21.14
C GLY A 303 -11.21 6.60 21.02
N GLY A 304 -12.13 5.68 20.66
CA GLY A 304 -11.82 4.25 20.51
C GLY A 304 -10.87 3.92 19.35
N ILE A 305 -10.62 4.87 18.45
CA ILE A 305 -9.67 4.73 17.32
C ILE A 305 -8.32 5.41 17.58
N ASP A 306 -8.21 6.26 18.61
CA ASP A 306 -6.99 7.01 18.91
C ASP A 306 -5.90 6.13 19.53
N ARG A 307 -6.28 4.90 19.89
CA ARG A 307 -5.43 3.94 20.60
C ARG A 307 -5.77 2.51 20.23
N VAL A 308 -4.80 1.64 20.43
CA VAL A 308 -5.01 0.20 20.47
C VAL A 308 -5.77 -0.13 21.75
N THR A 309 -6.93 -0.75 21.62
CA THR A 309 -7.75 -1.19 22.75
C THR A 309 -7.48 -2.65 23.12
N GLY A 310 -7.69 -3.01 24.38
CA GLY A 310 -7.66 -4.40 24.86
C GLY A 310 -9.02 -5.09 24.67
N THR A 311 -9.07 -6.42 24.66
CA THR A 311 -10.29 -7.20 24.36
C THR A 311 -11.40 -7.14 25.42
N ALA A 312 -11.13 -6.53 26.59
CA ALA A 312 -12.02 -6.57 27.75
C ALA A 312 -12.91 -5.32 27.91
N LEU A 313 -12.83 -4.35 27.00
CA LEU A 313 -13.51 -3.06 27.12
C LEU A 313 -14.99 -3.07 26.67
N GLY A 314 -15.45 -4.18 26.10
CA GLY A 314 -16.86 -4.50 25.91
C GLY A 314 -17.49 -4.08 24.59
N HIS A 315 -16.89 -3.14 23.85
CA HIS A 315 -17.32 -2.83 22.49
C HIS A 315 -16.76 -3.85 21.49
N SER A 316 -17.50 -4.11 20.41
CA SER A 316 -17.12 -5.18 19.45
C SER A 316 -15.86 -4.89 18.63
N LEU A 317 -15.43 -3.63 18.57
CA LEU A 317 -14.14 -3.23 17.97
C LEU A 317 -12.97 -3.37 18.92
N ASP A 318 -13.22 -3.59 20.21
CA ASP A 318 -12.16 -3.65 21.19
C ASP A 318 -11.23 -4.84 20.95
N GLY A 319 -9.93 -4.57 20.94
CA GLY A 319 -8.92 -5.59 20.63
C GLY A 319 -8.87 -6.01 19.17
N LEU A 320 -9.51 -5.30 18.23
CA LEU A 320 -9.48 -5.63 16.80
C LEU A 320 -8.04 -5.81 16.28
N PHE A 321 -7.16 -4.83 16.56
CA PHE A 321 -5.78 -4.86 16.09
C PHE A 321 -5.01 -6.07 16.63
N VAL A 322 -5.10 -6.32 17.94
CA VAL A 322 -4.38 -7.41 18.62
C VAL A 322 -4.95 -8.78 18.27
N SER A 323 -6.28 -8.89 18.16
CA SER A 323 -6.96 -10.18 18.04
C SER A 323 -6.99 -10.71 16.61
N TYR A 324 -7.04 -9.83 15.61
CA TYR A 324 -7.22 -10.23 14.21
C TYR A 324 -6.00 -9.94 13.33
N PHE A 325 -5.28 -8.86 13.59
CA PHE A 325 -4.22 -8.40 12.67
C PHE A 325 -2.81 -8.69 13.19
N ASP A 326 -2.56 -8.50 14.49
CA ASP A 326 -1.23 -8.61 15.09
C ASP A 326 -0.88 -10.03 15.58
N ASP A 327 -1.04 -11.03 14.70
CA ASP A 327 -0.54 -12.38 14.99
C ASP A 327 0.79 -12.64 14.25
N PRO A 328 1.87 -13.05 14.92
CA PRO A 328 3.16 -13.29 14.27
C PRO A 328 3.09 -14.49 13.30
N SER A 329 2.23 -15.47 13.57
CA SER A 329 2.06 -16.63 12.70
C SER A 329 1.18 -16.28 11.50
N LYS A 330 1.76 -16.36 10.30
CA LYS A 330 1.01 -16.14 9.05
C LYS A 330 -0.18 -17.10 8.90
N VAL A 331 -0.07 -18.33 9.42
CA VAL A 331 -1.13 -19.33 9.36
C VAL A 331 -2.29 -18.95 10.27
N VAL A 332 -2.01 -18.67 11.55
CA VAL A 332 -3.02 -18.29 12.53
C VAL A 332 -3.67 -16.96 12.13
N ARG A 333 -2.88 -16.00 11.64
CA ARG A 333 -3.41 -14.74 11.11
C ARG A 333 -4.39 -14.98 9.96
N LYS A 334 -4.09 -15.89 9.04
CA LYS A 334 -5.00 -16.23 7.92
C LYS A 334 -6.33 -16.80 8.44
N GLU A 335 -6.29 -17.64 9.48
CA GLU A 335 -7.50 -18.18 10.12
C GLU A 335 -8.31 -17.08 10.82
N LYS A 336 -7.65 -16.18 11.54
CA LYS A 336 -8.27 -15.00 12.15
C LYS A 336 -8.93 -14.10 11.12
N LEU A 337 -8.28 -13.82 10.00
CA LEU A 337 -8.85 -13.04 8.89
C LEU A 337 -10.05 -13.75 8.26
N ALA A 338 -10.01 -15.08 8.11
CA ALA A 338 -11.15 -15.85 7.64
C ALA A 338 -12.34 -15.76 8.63
N SER A 339 -12.07 -15.80 9.94
CA SER A 339 -13.09 -15.58 10.97
C SER A 339 -13.69 -14.16 10.90
N LEU A 340 -12.84 -13.14 10.73
CA LEU A 340 -13.29 -11.76 10.51
C LEU A 340 -14.16 -11.65 9.25
N TYR A 341 -13.78 -12.31 8.17
CA TYR A 341 -14.51 -12.29 6.91
C TYR A 341 -15.95 -12.85 7.04
N CYS A 342 -16.15 -13.83 7.93
CA CYS A 342 -17.47 -14.37 8.24
C CYS A 342 -18.32 -13.40 9.08
N ASN A 343 -17.72 -12.44 9.80
CA ASN A 343 -18.42 -11.47 10.63
C ASN A 343 -18.61 -10.12 9.92
N LYS A 344 -19.59 -10.06 9.01
CA LYS A 344 -19.87 -8.85 8.20
C LYS A 344 -20.19 -7.60 9.04
N LYS A 345 -20.85 -7.75 10.19
CA LYS A 345 -21.11 -6.62 11.10
C LYS A 345 -19.81 -6.04 11.63
N LEU A 346 -18.90 -6.88 12.12
CA LEU A 346 -17.59 -6.44 12.60
C LEU A 346 -16.75 -5.83 11.48
N MET A 347 -16.80 -6.38 10.27
CA MET A 347 -16.12 -5.80 9.11
C MET A 347 -16.63 -4.40 8.76
N ILE A 348 -17.95 -4.15 8.79
CA ILE A 348 -18.50 -2.80 8.58
C ILE A 348 -17.97 -1.86 9.66
N ARG A 349 -18.03 -2.26 10.93
CA ARG A 349 -17.51 -1.43 12.04
C ARG A 349 -16.02 -1.12 11.85
N ALA A 350 -15.22 -2.13 11.51
CA ALA A 350 -13.79 -2.00 11.30
C ALA A 350 -13.49 -1.05 10.15
N ALA A 351 -14.21 -1.18 9.03
CA ALA A 351 -14.05 -0.30 7.89
C ALA A 351 -14.43 1.15 8.23
N LEU A 352 -15.55 1.39 8.94
CA LEU A 352 -15.91 2.73 9.43
C LEU A 352 -14.84 3.32 10.36
N ALA A 353 -14.26 2.51 11.26
CA ALA A 353 -13.16 2.93 12.10
C ALA A 353 -11.91 3.30 11.27
N PHE A 354 -11.57 2.53 10.23
CA PHE A 354 -10.47 2.87 9.32
C PHE A 354 -10.73 4.15 8.53
N ILE A 355 -11.96 4.42 8.09
CA ILE A 355 -12.32 5.72 7.47
C ILE A 355 -11.93 6.86 8.42
N ALA A 356 -12.33 6.77 9.69
CA ALA A 356 -12.02 7.80 10.69
C ALA A 356 -10.52 7.87 11.03
N ILE A 357 -9.80 6.75 11.09
CA ILE A 357 -8.34 6.72 11.27
C ILE A 357 -7.63 7.45 10.13
N PHE A 358 -7.96 7.14 8.87
CA PHE A 358 -7.30 7.77 7.72
C PHE A 358 -7.70 9.24 7.54
N LEU A 359 -8.93 9.61 7.93
CA LEU A 359 -9.32 11.02 8.06
C LEU A 359 -8.45 11.73 9.09
N SER A 360 -8.24 11.13 10.26
CA SER A 360 -7.41 11.72 11.32
C SER A 360 -5.96 11.91 10.87
N PHE A 361 -5.36 10.94 10.16
CA PHE A 361 -4.03 11.10 9.57
C PHE A 361 -3.93 12.25 8.55
N ARG A 362 -5.02 12.53 7.84
CA ARG A 362 -5.10 13.59 6.82
C ARG A 362 -5.31 14.96 7.46
N ASP A 363 -6.17 15.02 8.47
CA ASP A 363 -6.70 16.27 9.01
C ASP A 363 -5.89 16.76 10.25
N ASP A 364 -5.19 15.86 10.95
CA ASP A 364 -4.35 16.16 12.11
C ASP A 364 -2.89 15.72 11.85
N PRO A 365 -1.93 16.66 11.74
CA PRO A 365 -0.52 16.35 11.48
C PRO A 365 0.19 15.67 12.66
N ASP A 366 -0.39 15.69 13.87
CA ASP A 366 0.20 15.07 15.05
C ASP A 366 -0.50 13.73 15.40
N PHE A 367 -1.52 13.34 14.64
CA PHE A 367 -2.24 12.10 14.88
C PHE A 367 -1.39 10.86 14.59
N TYR A 368 -1.37 9.96 15.57
CA TYR A 368 -0.92 8.58 15.45
C TYR A 368 -1.74 7.70 16.40
N ILE A 369 -1.83 6.40 16.10
CA ILE A 369 -2.55 5.48 16.97
C ILE A 369 -1.65 5.12 18.17
N ARG A 370 -2.07 5.51 19.38
CA ARG A 370 -1.34 5.15 20.60
C ARG A 370 -1.33 3.63 20.83
N GLY A 371 -0.23 3.11 21.37
CA GLY A 371 -0.03 1.65 21.51
C GLY A 371 0.57 0.96 20.28
N VAL A 372 0.75 1.67 19.16
CA VAL A 372 1.60 1.22 18.05
C VAL A 372 3.05 1.62 18.32
N SER A 373 3.98 0.67 18.23
CA SER A 373 5.42 0.89 18.42
C SER A 373 6.26 -0.07 17.57
N GLU A 374 7.58 0.11 17.57
CA GLU A 374 8.52 -0.81 16.90
C GLU A 374 8.55 -2.21 17.53
N GLU A 375 8.13 -2.33 18.79
CA GLU A 375 8.00 -3.61 19.48
C GLU A 375 6.71 -4.35 19.10
N GLY A 376 5.81 -3.71 18.36
CA GLY A 376 4.50 -4.22 17.98
C GLY A 376 3.34 -3.37 18.47
N VAL A 377 2.16 -3.98 18.46
CA VAL A 377 0.89 -3.32 18.76
C VAL A 377 0.39 -3.83 20.11
N ARG A 378 0.27 -2.92 21.08
CA ARG A 378 -0.14 -3.26 22.45
C ARG A 378 -1.27 -2.35 22.92
N PRO A 379 -2.23 -2.85 23.72
CA PRO A 379 -3.26 -2.02 24.30
C PRO A 379 -2.67 -0.83 25.08
N ASP A 380 -3.21 0.35 24.85
CA ASP A 380 -2.86 1.59 25.56
C ASP A 380 -4.04 1.98 26.47
N GLY A 381 -3.79 1.98 27.78
CA GLY A 381 -4.80 2.09 28.85
C GLY A 381 -5.25 3.51 29.15
#